data_AF-A0A558F3A0-F1
#
_entry.id   AF-A0A558F3A0-F1
#
_cell.length_a   1.000
_cell.length_b   1.000
_cell.length_c   1.000
_cell.angle_alpha   90.00
_cell.angle_beta   90.00
_cell.angle_gamma   90.00
#
_symmetry.space_group_name_H-M   'P 1'
#
loop_
_entity.id
_entity.type
_entity.pdbx_description
1 polymer ?
#
loop_
_entity_poly.entity_id
_entity_poly.type
_entity_poly.pdbx_seq_one_letter_code
_entity_poly.pdbx_strand_id
1 'polypeptide(L)'
;MKKFFLIIVFVVLAVMVGNFAFKSLYDKENAAYVDEVLYKDPVIKEQYGDIKKYNVYKAGKSLGGTSGTEYYDFRIGVEGSKKSGKIYLKLYKTKDGQLDHYEVQ
;
A
#
# COMPACT_ATOMS: atom_id res chain seq x y z
N MET A 1 21.92 16.04 28.52
CA MET A 1 22.33 14.77 27.90
C MET A 1 21.29 13.66 28.05
N LYS A 2 20.83 13.28 29.26
CA LYS A 2 19.80 12.22 29.46
C LYS A 2 18.47 12.44 28.70
N LYS A 3 18.00 13.68 28.58
CA LYS A 3 16.75 14.02 27.84
C LYS A 3 16.85 13.76 26.33
N PHE A 4 18.03 13.97 25.73
CA PHE A 4 18.26 13.70 24.31
C PHE A 4 18.32 12.20 24.01
N PHE A 5 18.85 11.40 24.95
CA PHE A 5 18.86 9.95 24.83
C PHE A 5 17.45 9.37 24.79
N LEU A 6 16.54 9.86 25.66
CA LEU A 6 15.13 9.45 25.63
C LEU A 6 14.45 9.77 24.30
N ILE A 7 14.70 10.95 23.72
CA ILE A 7 14.15 11.34 22.42
C ILE A 7 14.62 10.38 21.32
N ILE A 8 15.92 10.05 21.29
CA ILE A 8 16.48 9.12 20.30
C ILE A 8 15.84 7.73 20.44
N VAL A 9 15.70 7.22 21.66
CA VAL A 9 15.05 5.93 21.93
C VAL A 9 13.61 5.93 21.44
N PHE A 10 12.84 7.00 21.70
CA PHE A 10 11.47 7.13 21.21
C PHE A 10 11.38 7.17 19.68
N VAL A 11 12.29 7.88 19.01
CA VAL A 11 12.34 7.93 17.54
C VAL A 11 12.61 6.55 16.95
N VAL A 12 13.58 5.81 17.51
CA VAL A 12 13.90 4.45 17.05
C VAL A 12 12.71 3.52 17.22
N LEU A 13 12.03 3.57 18.38
CA LEU A 13 10.82 2.77 18.62
C LEU A 13 9.70 3.12 17.64
N ALA A 14 9.48 4.41 17.37
CA ALA A 14 8.47 4.86 16.41
C ALA A 14 8.75 4.32 14.99
N VAL A 15 10.01 4.34 14.55
CA VAL A 15 10.42 3.77 13.25
C VAL A 15 10.19 2.26 13.22
N MET A 16 10.51 1.54 14.29
CA MET A 16 10.27 0.09 14.37
C MET A 16 8.77 -0.24 14.28
N VAL A 17 7.94 0.47 15.04
CA VAL A 17 6.47 0.28 15.03
C VAL A 17 5.91 0.59 13.64
N GLY A 18 6.35 1.68 13.00
CA GLY A 18 5.94 2.03 11.64
C GLY A 18 6.29 0.95 10.61
N ASN A 19 7.52 0.42 10.66
CA ASN A 19 7.95 -0.66 9.77
C ASN A 19 7.18 -1.97 10.02
N PHE A 20 6.89 -2.28 11.28
CA PHE A 20 6.09 -3.45 11.63
C PHE A 20 4.65 -3.33 11.12
N ALA A 21 4.00 -2.19 11.35
CA ALA A 21 2.66 -1.92 10.86
C ALA A 21 2.60 -1.97 9.32
N PHE A 22 3.57 -1.37 8.64
CA PHE A 22 3.68 -1.44 7.17
C PHE A 22 3.78 -2.90 6.69
N LYS A 23 4.66 -3.71 7.28
CA LYS A 23 4.82 -5.13 6.89
C LYS A 23 3.60 -5.99 7.22
N SER A 24 2.87 -5.66 8.27
CA SER A 24 1.62 -6.34 8.62
C SER A 24 0.51 -6.05 7.62
N LEU A 25 0.52 -4.88 6.98
CA LEU A 25 -0.48 -4.48 5.99
C LEU A 25 -0.07 -4.85 4.57
N TYR A 26 1.20 -4.69 4.22
CA TYR A 26 1.78 -5.13 2.95
C TYR A 26 2.43 -6.51 3.13
N ASP A 27 1.60 -7.48 3.52
CA ASP A 27 1.99 -8.88 3.63
C ASP A 27 2.10 -9.54 2.25
N LYS A 28 2.42 -10.84 2.22
CA LYS A 28 2.59 -11.59 0.96
C LYS A 28 1.32 -11.62 0.10
N GLU A 29 0.16 -11.68 0.72
CA GLU A 29 -1.11 -11.79 0.03
C GLU A 29 -1.49 -10.45 -0.61
N ASN A 30 -1.43 -9.38 0.17
CA ASN A 30 -1.66 -8.03 -0.34
C ASN A 30 -0.61 -7.61 -1.37
N ALA A 31 0.66 -8.02 -1.20
CA ALA A 31 1.68 -7.80 -2.22
C ALA A 31 1.33 -8.49 -3.55
N ALA A 32 0.85 -9.73 -3.51
CA ALA A 32 0.42 -10.45 -4.70
C ALA A 32 -0.77 -9.78 -5.40
N TYR A 33 -1.76 -9.28 -4.64
CA TYR A 33 -2.87 -8.52 -5.21
C TYR A 33 -2.43 -7.18 -5.80
N VAL A 34 -1.51 -6.47 -5.15
CA VAL A 34 -0.92 -5.24 -5.71
C VAL A 34 -0.20 -5.53 -7.02
N ASP A 35 0.64 -6.58 -7.07
CA ASP A 35 1.30 -7.01 -8.30
C ASP A 35 0.29 -7.31 -9.41
N GLU A 36 -0.74 -8.10 -9.10
CA GLU A 36 -1.77 -8.47 -10.06
C GLU A 36 -2.45 -7.22 -10.66
N VAL A 37 -2.87 -6.28 -9.82
CA VAL A 37 -3.49 -5.03 -10.28
C VAL A 37 -2.52 -4.23 -11.15
N LEU A 38 -1.28 -4.01 -10.70
CA LEU A 38 -0.31 -3.18 -11.43
C LEU A 38 0.02 -3.72 -12.83
N TYR A 39 0.07 -5.04 -13.02
CA TYR A 39 0.45 -5.63 -14.31
C TYR A 39 -0.73 -5.99 -15.21
N LYS A 40 -1.91 -6.25 -14.65
CA LYS A 40 -3.08 -6.72 -15.43
C LYS A 40 -4.16 -5.67 -15.64
N ASP A 41 -4.22 -4.63 -14.80
CA ASP A 41 -5.28 -3.64 -14.91
C ASP A 41 -5.16 -2.82 -16.21
N PRO A 42 -6.22 -2.77 -17.03
CA PRO A 42 -6.17 -2.10 -18.32
C PRO A 42 -6.03 -0.59 -18.21
N VAL A 43 -6.57 0.05 -17.16
CA VAL A 43 -6.48 1.49 -16.94
C VAL A 43 -5.05 1.86 -16.59
N ILE A 44 -4.40 1.07 -15.71
CA ILE A 44 -2.99 1.24 -15.38
C ILE A 44 -2.12 1.07 -16.64
N LYS A 45 -2.36 0.02 -17.42
CA LYS A 45 -1.62 -0.22 -18.67
C LYS A 45 -1.83 0.88 -19.70
N GLU A 46 -3.04 1.40 -19.82
CA GLU A 46 -3.34 2.53 -20.71
C GLU A 46 -2.57 3.78 -20.28
N GLN A 47 -2.60 4.10 -18.98
CA GLN A 47 -2.05 5.33 -18.44
C GLN A 47 -0.51 5.31 -18.34
N TYR A 48 0.09 4.21 -17.89
CA TYR A 48 1.52 4.10 -17.57
C TYR A 48 2.30 3.22 -18.55
N GLY A 49 1.62 2.39 -19.36
CA GLY A 49 2.25 1.36 -20.17
C GLY A 49 2.66 0.15 -19.34
N ASP A 50 3.65 -0.61 -19.82
CA ASP A 50 4.19 -1.75 -19.09
C ASP A 50 5.01 -1.23 -17.89
N ILE A 51 4.67 -1.69 -16.69
CA ILE A 51 5.35 -1.31 -15.45
C ILE A 51 6.74 -1.96 -15.43
N LYS A 52 7.79 -1.13 -15.36
CA LYS A 52 9.19 -1.60 -15.25
C LYS A 52 9.62 -1.76 -13.79
N LYS A 53 9.15 -0.84 -12.95
CA LYS A 53 9.47 -0.79 -11.52
C LYS A 53 8.34 -0.12 -10.77
N TYR A 54 8.10 -0.59 -9.55
CA TYR A 54 7.24 0.11 -8.61
C TYR A 54 7.79 0.04 -7.18
N ASN A 55 7.27 0.91 -6.31
CA ASN A 55 7.54 0.89 -4.88
C ASN A 55 6.29 1.26 -4.10
N VAL A 56 5.86 0.38 -3.19
CA VAL A 56 4.80 0.69 -2.21
C VAL A 56 5.45 1.42 -1.05
N TYR A 57 5.16 2.72 -0.90
CA TYR A 57 5.80 3.57 0.12
C TYR A 57 4.86 3.92 1.28
N LYS A 58 3.58 3.58 1.16
CA LYS A 58 2.61 3.69 2.24
C LYS A 58 1.58 2.59 2.13
N ALA A 59 1.25 1.98 3.26
CA ALA A 59 0.16 1.04 3.41
C ALA A 59 -0.70 1.49 4.60
N GLY A 60 -2.01 1.31 4.47
CA GLY A 60 -3.00 1.65 5.47
C GLY A 60 -4.15 0.67 5.44
N LYS A 61 -4.99 0.76 6.47
CA LYS A 61 -6.19 -0.04 6.62
C LYS A 61 -7.30 0.85 7.15
N SER A 62 -8.35 0.98 6.37
CA SER A 62 -9.59 1.63 6.78
C SER A 62 -10.52 0.56 7.32
N LEU A 63 -10.98 0.72 8.56
CA LEU A 63 -11.95 -0.20 9.16
C LEU A 63 -13.38 0.00 8.62
N GLY A 64 -13.58 1.01 7.75
CA GLY A 64 -14.92 1.45 7.39
C GLY A 64 -15.58 2.17 8.58
N GLY A 65 -16.13 3.36 8.34
CA GLY A 65 -16.94 4.03 9.36
C GLY A 65 -18.31 3.36 9.50
N THR A 66 -19.29 4.09 10.00
CA THR A 66 -20.68 3.62 10.22
C THR A 66 -21.39 3.11 8.94
N SER A 67 -20.84 3.35 7.76
CA SER A 67 -21.41 2.98 6.44
C SER A 67 -20.39 2.47 5.42
N GLY A 68 -19.11 2.30 5.80
CA GLY A 68 -18.03 1.99 4.86
C GLY A 68 -17.58 0.54 4.92
N THR A 69 -17.27 -0.05 3.78
CA THR A 69 -16.57 -1.35 3.70
C THR A 69 -15.12 -1.18 4.16
N GLU A 70 -14.60 -2.18 4.87
CA GLU A 70 -13.19 -2.27 5.24
C GLU A 70 -12.31 -2.41 3.99
N TYR A 71 -11.19 -1.69 3.93
CA TYR A 71 -10.25 -1.80 2.82
C TYR A 71 -8.80 -1.55 3.23
N TYR A 72 -7.89 -2.11 2.47
CA TYR A 72 -6.46 -1.81 2.53
C TYR A 72 -6.14 -0.73 1.51
N ASP A 73 -5.43 0.33 1.91
CA ASP A 73 -5.00 1.40 1.01
C ASP A 73 -3.49 1.38 0.80
N PHE A 74 -3.06 1.49 -0.45
CA PHE A 74 -1.65 1.49 -0.85
C PHE A 74 -1.34 2.72 -1.69
N ARG A 75 -0.24 3.38 -1.36
CA ARG A 75 0.34 4.43 -2.20
C ARG A 75 1.58 3.88 -2.88
N ILE A 76 1.53 3.90 -4.22
CA ILE A 76 2.49 3.20 -5.06
C ILE A 76 3.14 4.22 -5.98
N GLY A 77 4.46 4.28 -5.99
CA GLY A 77 5.21 4.97 -7.04
C GLY A 77 5.49 3.99 -8.18
N VAL A 78 5.20 4.37 -9.41
CA VAL A 78 5.43 3.51 -10.60
C VAL A 78 6.33 4.20 -11.62
N GLU A 79 7.13 3.40 -12.30
CA GLU A 79 7.87 3.76 -13.51
C GLU A 79 7.40 2.83 -14.63
N GLY A 80 6.53 3.35 -15.49
CA GLY A 80 6.00 2.64 -16.64
C GLY A 80 6.72 3.01 -17.94
N SER A 81 6.48 2.25 -19.01
CA SER A 81 7.07 2.52 -20.32
C SER A 81 6.61 3.83 -20.95
N LYS A 82 5.41 4.34 -20.59
CA LYS A 82 4.88 5.64 -21.08
C LYS A 82 5.25 6.80 -20.16
N LYS A 83 5.08 6.62 -18.84
CA LYS A 83 5.37 7.67 -17.83
C LYS A 83 5.58 7.08 -16.44
N SER A 84 6.17 7.88 -15.57
CA SER A 84 6.22 7.63 -14.12
C SER A 84 5.10 8.38 -13.39
N GLY A 85 4.66 7.87 -12.25
CA GLY A 85 3.63 8.53 -11.47
C GLY A 85 3.32 7.85 -10.15
N LYS A 86 2.17 8.21 -9.59
CA LYS A 86 1.65 7.66 -8.34
C LYS A 86 0.31 6.99 -8.62
N ILE A 87 0.10 5.84 -8.00
CA ILE A 87 -1.15 5.10 -8.01
C ILE A 87 -1.64 5.01 -6.57
N TYR A 88 -2.93 5.29 -6.37
CA TYR A 88 -3.64 5.04 -5.12
C TYR A 88 -4.53 3.83 -5.33
N LEU A 89 -4.18 2.73 -4.65
CA LEU A 89 -4.88 1.47 -4.76
C LEU A 89 -5.64 1.18 -3.47
N LYS A 90 -6.92 0.85 -3.59
CA LYS A 90 -7.69 0.25 -2.49
C LYS A 90 -8.01 -1.20 -2.81
N LEU A 91 -7.77 -2.10 -1.86
CA LEU A 91 -8.17 -3.50 -1.94
C LEU A 91 -9.28 -3.77 -0.93
N TYR A 92 -10.42 -4.27 -1.42
CA TYR A 92 -11.53 -4.71 -0.61
C TYR A 92 -11.51 -6.24 -0.56
N LYS A 93 -11.58 -6.80 0.65
CA LYS A 93 -11.52 -8.24 0.86
C LYS A 93 -12.86 -8.77 1.37
N THR A 94 -13.17 -10.01 1.01
CA THR A 94 -14.26 -10.76 1.63
C THR A 94 -13.93 -11.07 3.10
N LYS A 95 -14.92 -11.54 3.86
CA LYS A 95 -14.70 -11.98 5.25
C LYS A 95 -13.67 -13.10 5.38
N ASP A 96 -13.50 -13.90 4.33
CA ASP A 96 -12.54 -15.01 4.26
C ASP A 96 -11.14 -14.56 3.81
N GLY A 97 -10.93 -13.25 3.63
CA GLY A 97 -9.64 -12.66 3.30
C GLY A 97 -9.31 -12.58 1.80
N GLN A 98 -10.16 -13.14 0.94
CA GLN A 98 -9.96 -13.10 -0.51
C GLN A 98 -10.25 -11.71 -1.09
N LEU A 99 -9.55 -11.33 -2.15
CA LEU A 99 -9.86 -10.10 -2.89
C LEU A 99 -11.28 -10.17 -3.46
N ASP A 100 -12.14 -9.22 -3.06
CA ASP A 100 -13.49 -9.04 -3.57
C ASP A 100 -13.48 -8.10 -4.78
N HIS A 101 -12.96 -6.89 -4.58
CA HIS A 101 -12.77 -5.90 -5.65
C HIS A 101 -11.68 -4.89 -5.27
N TYR A 102 -11.29 -4.02 -6.22
CA TYR A 102 -10.29 -2.99 -6.01
C TYR A 102 -10.67 -1.67 -6.69
N GLU A 103 -10.10 -0.57 -6.21
CA GLU A 103 -10.20 0.76 -6.83
C GLU A 103 -8.81 1.31 -7.14
N VAL A 104 -8.64 1.85 -8.34
CA VAL A 104 -7.42 2.55 -8.79
C VAL A 104 -7.76 4.03 -8.98
N GLN A 105 -6.95 4.92 -8.39
CA GLN A 105 -7.04 6.37 -8.55
C GLN A 105 -5.67 6.99 -8.86
#